data_AF-A0A537ELG5-F1
#
_entry.id   AF-A0A537ELG5-F1
#
_cell.length_a   1.000
_cell.length_b   1.000
_cell.length_c   1.000
_cell.angle_alpha   90.00
_cell.angle_beta   90.00
_cell.angle_gamma   90.00
#
_symmetry.space_group_name_H-M   'P 1'
#
loop_
_entity.id
_entity.type
_entity.pdbx_description
1 polymer ?
#
loop_
_entity_poly.entity_id
_entity_poly.type
_entity_poly.pdbx_seq_one_letter_code
_entity_poly.pdbx_strand_id
1 'polypeptide(L)'
;MDPAIRRFEKNDGVPVLEISQKYASWDSTPTEADIQGFYSSEPDFFLVAELNPRIVGFIHGRESENVPDEVLKEMEGDKGRLR
;
A
#
# COMPACT_ATOMS: atom_id res chain seq x y z
N MET A 1 5.43 10.55 21.58
CA MET A 1 4.15 10.13 20.97
C MET A 1 4.41 10.26 19.50
N ASP A 2 5.01 9.24 18.92
CA ASP A 2 5.79 9.44 17.70
C ASP A 2 5.23 8.51 16.62
N PRO A 3 4.61 9.07 15.57
CA PRO A 3 4.19 8.26 14.44
C PRO A 3 5.41 7.62 13.79
N ALA A 4 5.29 6.35 13.43
CA ALA A 4 6.34 5.61 12.74
C ALA A 4 5.78 4.97 11.47
N ILE A 5 6.58 4.95 10.41
CA ILE A 5 6.34 4.13 9.25
C ILE A 5 7.32 2.96 9.33
N ARG A 6 6.80 1.74 9.23
CA ARG A 6 7.60 0.52 9.22
C ARG A 6 7.05 -0.47 8.21
N ARG A 7 7.83 -1.51 7.94
CA ARG A 7 7.37 -2.65 7.14
C ARG A 7 6.23 -3.35 7.85
N PHE A 8 5.30 -3.85 7.06
CA PHE A 8 4.26 -4.76 7.52
C PHE A 8 4.91 -6.03 8.11
N GLU A 9 4.37 -6.49 9.22
CA GLU A 9 4.69 -7.77 9.84
C GLU A 9 3.44 -8.66 9.86
N LYS A 10 3.63 -9.98 9.96
CA LYS A 10 2.52 -10.94 9.94
C LYS A 10 1.41 -10.64 10.98
N ASN A 11 1.77 -10.04 12.12
CA ASN A 11 0.83 -9.70 13.18
C ASN A 11 -0.03 -8.46 12.88
N ASP A 12 0.32 -7.67 11.85
CA ASP A 12 -0.44 -6.49 11.44
C ASP A 12 -1.65 -6.82 10.56
N GLY A 13 -1.79 -8.09 10.12
CA GLY A 13 -2.82 -8.51 9.17
C GLY A 13 -4.25 -8.18 9.62
N VAL A 14 -4.57 -8.45 10.89
CA VAL A 14 -5.90 -8.14 11.45
C VAL A 14 -6.16 -6.63 11.49
N PRO A 15 -5.28 -5.78 12.09
CA PRO A 15 -5.43 -4.33 12.04
C PRO A 15 -5.57 -3.76 10.63
N VAL A 16 -4.79 -4.25 9.66
CA VAL A 16 -4.85 -3.80 8.27
C VAL A 16 -6.18 -4.17 7.61
N LEU A 17 -6.67 -5.39 7.84
CA LEU A 17 -7.98 -5.82 7.34
C LEU A 17 -9.12 -4.97 7.92
N GLU A 18 -9.08 -4.68 9.22
CA GLU A 18 -10.08 -3.82 9.88
C GLU A 18 -10.09 -2.40 9.31
N ILE A 19 -8.92 -1.80 9.08
CA ILE A 19 -8.80 -0.46 8.47
C ILE A 19 -9.32 -0.49 7.04
N SER A 20 -8.96 -1.53 6.27
CA SER A 20 -9.42 -1.73 4.89
C SER A 20 -10.94 -1.77 4.81
N GLN A 21 -11.58 -2.62 5.61
CA GLN A 21 -13.03 -2.77 5.66
C GLN A 21 -13.75 -1.48 6.09
N LYS A 22 -13.09 -0.65 6.91
CA LYS A 22 -13.67 0.57 7.45
C LYS A 22 -13.54 1.77 6.52
N TYR A 23 -12.44 1.87 5.78
CA TYR A 23 -12.06 3.11 5.07
C TYR A 23 -11.83 2.93 3.57
N ALA A 24 -11.62 1.71 3.07
CA ALA A 24 -11.52 1.49 1.63
C ALA A 24 -12.90 1.61 0.96
N SER A 25 -12.92 2.04 -0.30
CA SER A 25 -14.12 1.93 -1.12
C SER A 25 -14.47 0.45 -1.35
N TRP A 26 -15.74 0.17 -1.62
CA TRP A 26 -16.23 -1.20 -1.77
C TRP A 26 -15.49 -1.98 -2.87
N ASP A 27 -15.09 -1.32 -3.96
CA ASP A 27 -14.34 -1.89 -5.08
C ASP A 27 -12.83 -2.04 -4.83
N SER A 28 -12.32 -1.45 -3.75
CA SER A 28 -10.90 -1.43 -3.40
C SER A 28 -10.60 -2.04 -2.04
N THR A 29 -11.58 -2.69 -1.40
CA THR A 29 -11.39 -3.35 -0.10
C THR A 29 -10.62 -4.67 -0.29
N PRO A 30 -9.34 -4.76 0.15
CA PRO A 30 -8.62 -6.03 0.09
C PRO A 30 -9.22 -7.07 1.04
N THR A 31 -9.21 -8.32 0.60
CA THR A 31 -9.48 -9.48 1.44
C THR A 31 -8.26 -9.89 2.25
N GLU A 32 -8.42 -10.80 3.20
CA GLU A 32 -7.28 -11.39 3.91
C GLU A 32 -6.31 -12.08 2.94
N ALA A 33 -6.84 -12.75 1.90
CA ALA A 33 -6.01 -13.39 0.88
C ALA A 33 -5.19 -12.38 0.08
N ASP A 34 -5.76 -11.22 -0.24
CA ASP A 34 -5.05 -10.13 -0.93
C ASP A 34 -3.90 -9.58 -0.08
N ILE A 35 -4.16 -9.33 1.22
CA ILE A 35 -3.14 -8.86 2.18
C ILE A 35 -1.98 -9.86 2.27
N GLN A 36 -2.27 -11.16 2.37
CA GLN A 36 -1.23 -12.20 2.37
C GLN A 36 -0.48 -12.24 1.03
N GLY A 37 -1.18 -12.01 -0.08
CA GLY A 37 -0.60 -11.89 -1.42
C GLY A 37 0.40 -10.75 -1.51
N PHE A 38 0.01 -9.55 -1.07
CA PHE A 38 0.88 -8.35 -1.09
C PHE A 38 2.16 -8.57 -0.27
N TYR A 39 2.02 -9.14 0.93
CA TYR A 39 3.17 -9.43 1.79
C TYR A 39 4.11 -10.49 1.20
N SER A 40 3.55 -11.50 0.52
CA SER A 40 4.34 -12.58 -0.07
C SER A 40 5.04 -12.16 -1.35
N SER A 41 4.46 -11.26 -2.14
CA SER A 41 5.02 -10.81 -3.41
C SER A 41 6.12 -9.77 -3.23
N GLU A 42 5.86 -8.74 -2.42
CA GLU A 42 6.67 -7.52 -2.36
C GLU A 42 6.76 -6.99 -0.91
N PRO A 43 7.36 -7.75 0.02
CA PRO A 43 7.36 -7.41 1.44
C PRO A 43 8.04 -6.07 1.74
N ASP A 44 8.99 -5.64 0.90
CA ASP A 44 9.69 -4.36 1.04
C ASP A 44 8.80 -3.15 0.71
N PHE A 45 7.75 -3.35 -0.09
CA PHE A 45 6.81 -2.31 -0.52
C PHE A 45 5.47 -2.37 0.22
N PHE A 46 5.35 -3.18 1.27
CA PHE A 46 4.21 -3.19 2.16
C PHE A 46 4.55 -2.49 3.47
N LEU A 47 4.03 -1.27 3.63
CA LEU A 47 4.32 -0.41 4.77
C LEU A 47 3.05 -0.13 5.58
N VAL A 48 3.22 -0.02 6.89
CA VAL A 48 2.17 0.38 7.83
C VAL A 48 2.58 1.65 8.57
N ALA A 49 1.58 2.50 8.85
CA ALA A 49 1.72 3.65 9.71
C ALA A 49 1.22 3.30 11.11
N GLU A 50 2.09 3.48 12.11
CA GLU A 50 1.83 3.18 13.51
C GLU A 50 1.74 4.49 14.32
N LEU A 51 0.70 4.62 15.14
CA LEU A 51 0.52 5.72 16.08
C LEU A 51 0.02 5.15 17.42
N ASN A 52 0.87 5.18 18.45
CA ASN A 52 0.57 4.64 19.78
C ASN A 52 0.08 3.17 19.75
N PRO A 53 1.03 2.23 19.73
CA PRO A 53 0.93 0.82 19.26
C PRO A 53 -0.14 0.42 18.23
N ARG A 54 -0.76 1.37 17.54
CA ARG A 54 -1.95 1.12 16.71
C ARG A 54 -1.62 1.41 15.27
N ILE A 55 -1.95 0.46 14.39
CA ILE A 55 -1.94 0.71 12.95
C ILE A 55 -3.07 1.68 12.63
N VAL A 56 -2.75 2.76 11.92
CA VAL A 56 -3.70 3.81 11.51
C VAL A 56 -3.81 3.95 9.99
N GLY A 57 -2.94 3.28 9.25
CA GLY A 57 -2.97 3.23 7.80
C GLY A 57 -1.95 2.26 7.26
N PHE A 58 -2.07 1.94 5.98
CA PHE A 58 -1.12 1.09 5.26
C PHE A 58 -1.06 1.51 3.80
N ILE A 59 0.05 1.15 3.16
CA ILE A 59 0.22 1.23 1.72
C ILE A 59 0.91 -0.04 1.27
N HIS A 60 0.50 -0.57 0.13
CA HIS A 60 1.22 -1.62 -0.56
C HIS A 60 1.57 -1.14 -1.96
N GLY A 61 2.70 -1.61 -2.46
CA GLY A 61 3.15 -1.36 -3.81
C GLY A 61 3.86 -2.58 -4.36
N ARG A 62 4.29 -2.45 -5.61
CA ARG A 62 5.17 -3.40 -6.27
C ARG A 62 6.11 -2.63 -7.18
N GLU A 63 7.31 -3.15 -7.38
CA GLU A 63 8.14 -2.63 -8.44
C GLU A 63 7.45 -2.90 -9.79
N SER A 64 7.47 -1.89 -10.66
CA SER A 64 6.88 -2.01 -11.98
C SER A 64 7.95 -2.53 -12.93
N GLU A 65 7.97 -3.84 -13.15
CA GLU A 65 8.85 -4.45 -14.15
C GLU A 65 8.21 -4.39 -15.54
N ASN A 66 9.02 -4.09 -16.57
CA ASN A 66 8.61 -4.08 -17.99
C ASN A 66 7.44 -3.14 -18.31
N VAL A 67 7.37 -1.97 -17.66
CA VAL A 67 6.41 -0.92 -18.03
C VAL A 67 6.67 -0.49 -19.48
N PRO A 68 5.70 -0.59 -20.39
CA PRO A 68 5.89 -0.15 -21.77
C PRO A 68 6.27 1.33 -21.83
N ASP A 69 7.19 1.69 -22.73
CA ASP A 69 7.66 3.07 -22.93
C ASP A 69 6.51 4.06 -23.18
N GLU A 70 5.42 3.60 -23.78
CA GLU A 70 4.22 4.39 -24.04
C GLU A 70 3.55 4.86 -22.73
N VAL A 71 3.49 3.99 -21.72
CA VAL A 71 2.95 4.30 -20.39
C VAL A 71 3.88 5.27 -19.65
N LEU A 72 5.19 5.07 -19.75
CA LEU A 72 6.18 5.98 -19.15
C LEU A 72 6.06 7.40 -19.71
N LYS A 73 5.90 7.54 -21.03
CA LYS A 73 5.73 8.85 -21.71
C LYS A 73 4.47 9.58 -21.28
N GLU A 74 3.37 8.87 -21.07
CA GLU A 74 2.11 9.47 -20.61
C GLU A 74 2.23 10.02 -19.18
N MET A 75 2.91 9.29 -18.29
CA MET A 75 3.19 9.72 -16.91
C MET A 75 4.18 10.90 -16.84
N GLU A 76 5.15 10.98 -17.75
CA GLU A 76 6.06 12.13 -17.87
C GLU A 76 5.37 13.37 -18.44
N GLY A 77 4.46 13.19 -19.41
CA GLY A 77 3.65 14.26 -19.97
C GLY A 77 2.76 14.94 -18.93
N ASP A 78 2.21 14.17 -18.00
CA ASP A 78 1.34 14.69 -16.93
C ASP A 78 2.11 15.48 -15.85
N LYS A 79 3.40 15.19 -15.64
CA LYS A 79 4.28 16.01 -14.77
C LYS A 79 4.49 17.42 -15.32
N GLY A 80 4.33 17.63 -16.63
CA GLY A 80 4.38 18.96 -17.25
C GLY A 80 3.11 19.80 -17.06
N ARG A 81 2.01 19.18 -16.62
CA ARG A 81 0.69 19.82 -16.48
C ARG A 81 0.39 20.30 -15.05
N LEU A 82 1.22 19.92 -14.09
CA LEU A 82 1.15 20.30 -12.67
C LEU A 82 2.20 21.37 -12.26
N ARG A 83 2.77 22.10 -13.23
CA ARG A 83 3.64 23.25 -12.98
C ARG A 83 2.96 24.56 -13.32
#